data_AF-A0A1M7TE46-F1
#
_entry.id   AF-A0A1M7TE46-F1
#
_cell.length_a   1.000
_cell.length_b   1.000
_cell.length_c   1.000
_cell.angle_alpha   90.00
_cell.angle_beta   90.00
_cell.angle_gamma   90.00
#
_symmetry.space_group_name_H-M   'P 1'
#
loop_
_entity.id
_entity.type
_entity.pdbx_description
1 polymer ?
#
loop_
_entity_poly.entity_id
_entity_poly.type
_entity_poly.pdbx_seq_one_letter_code
_entity_poly.pdbx_strand_id
1 'polypeptide(L)'
;MRQEDIRNEQAEQENKEREEIIERILNEKGKNAFDDMIKLLSDEDPKVCDIATEVLYRLSENYEEVKEKLKDTIKQRILSGVKNDVSLLYLIDLAGDLGLKLGNELLKALELYDFEEAQLVIYEALAKLERGEEFYPLLRYMLLEGEERFMYGAQVAMVLSYLDIPEIVHDLVQAIDSGDFKGEDLETIKQALSNVINLRPSYKEILIALVGEDNFEKYVR
;
A
#
# COMPACT_ATOMS: atom_id res chain seq x y z
N MET A 1 -6.37 -24.15 -27.34
CA MET A 1 -6.26 -23.40 -26.08
C MET A 1 -7.52 -22.62 -25.86
N ARG A 2 -7.99 -22.54 -24.61
CA ARG A 2 -9.02 -21.55 -24.22
C ARG A 2 -8.35 -20.17 -24.17
N GLN A 3 -9.09 -19.11 -24.43
CA GLN A 3 -8.57 -17.73 -24.40
C GLN A 3 -7.91 -17.36 -23.07
N GLU A 4 -8.35 -18.01 -21.99
CA GLU A 4 -7.81 -17.89 -20.64
C GLU A 4 -6.37 -18.45 -20.52
N ASP A 5 -6.08 -19.57 -21.19
CA ASP A 5 -4.73 -20.16 -21.20
C ASP A 5 -3.73 -19.21 -21.88
N ILE A 6 -4.15 -18.59 -23.00
CA ILE A 6 -3.30 -17.64 -23.76
C ILE A 6 -3.06 -16.36 -22.95
N ARG A 7 -4.08 -15.85 -22.24
CA ARG A 7 -3.95 -14.66 -21.39
C ARG A 7 -3.00 -14.93 -20.21
N ASN A 8 -3.07 -16.11 -19.62
CA ASN A 8 -2.18 -16.50 -18.52
C ASN A 8 -0.74 -16.66 -19.00
N GLU A 9 -0.51 -17.32 -20.14
CA GLU A 9 0.82 -17.45 -20.74
C GLU A 9 1.43 -16.08 -21.09
N GLN A 10 0.63 -15.13 -21.56
CA GLN A 10 1.08 -13.76 -21.84
C GLN A 10 1.47 -13.01 -20.56
N ALA A 11 0.66 -13.08 -19.51
CA ALA A 11 0.96 -12.44 -18.22
C ALA A 11 2.23 -13.03 -17.57
N GLU A 12 2.40 -14.36 -17.65
CA GLU A 12 3.62 -15.02 -17.16
C GLU A 12 4.87 -14.56 -17.93
N GLN A 13 4.76 -14.43 -19.25
CA GLN A 13 5.87 -13.95 -20.09
C GLN A 13 6.21 -12.48 -19.79
N GLU A 14 5.21 -11.60 -19.66
CA GLU A 14 5.43 -10.20 -19.27
C GLU A 14 6.10 -10.08 -17.89
N ASN A 15 5.65 -10.87 -16.92
CA ASN A 15 6.27 -10.89 -15.58
C ASN A 15 7.72 -11.37 -15.62
N LYS A 16 8.02 -12.37 -16.44
CA LYS A 16 9.39 -12.87 -16.62
C LYS A 16 10.29 -11.82 -17.24
N GLU A 17 9.82 -11.13 -18.28
CA GLU A 17 10.58 -10.04 -18.92
C GLU A 17 10.84 -8.89 -17.93
N ARG A 18 9.83 -8.51 -17.15
CA ARG A 18 9.97 -7.52 -16.07
C ARG A 18 11.06 -7.94 -15.07
N GLU A 19 11.03 -9.18 -14.61
CA GLU A 19 11.99 -9.71 -13.64
C GLU A 19 13.42 -9.76 -14.22
N GLU A 20 13.58 -10.18 -15.48
CA GLU A 20 14.87 -10.19 -16.17
C GLU A 20 15.47 -8.77 -16.26
N ILE A 21 14.64 -7.75 -16.49
CA ILE A 21 15.07 -6.34 -16.50
C ILE A 21 15.55 -5.90 -15.11
N ILE A 22 14.77 -6.17 -14.07
CA ILE A 22 15.12 -5.82 -12.68
C ILE A 22 16.45 -6.46 -12.29
N GLU A 23 16.58 -7.76 -12.52
CA GLU A 23 17.79 -8.51 -12.19
C GLU A 23 19.00 -7.98 -12.97
N ARG A 24 18.84 -7.62 -14.25
CA ARG A 24 19.92 -7.01 -15.01
C ARG A 24 20.35 -5.66 -14.40
N ILE A 25 19.40 -4.81 -14.01
CA ILE A 25 19.72 -3.51 -13.37
C ILE A 25 20.47 -3.73 -12.06
N LEU A 26 19.99 -4.64 -11.20
CA LEU A 26 20.62 -4.95 -9.91
C LEU A 26 22.04 -5.50 -10.09
N ASN A 27 22.25 -6.41 -11.04
CA ASN A 27 23.54 -7.05 -11.27
C ASN A 27 24.56 -6.12 -11.95
N GLU A 28 24.14 -5.31 -12.91
CA GLU A 28 25.05 -4.46 -13.69
C GLU A 28 25.36 -3.14 -12.98
N LYS A 29 24.36 -2.49 -12.37
CA LYS A 29 24.51 -1.17 -11.73
C LYS A 29 24.58 -1.25 -10.20
N GLY A 30 23.89 -2.23 -9.59
CA GLY A 30 23.75 -2.34 -8.14
C GLY A 30 23.31 -1.02 -7.52
N LYS A 31 23.94 -0.63 -6.41
CA LYS A 31 23.67 0.64 -5.70
C LYS A 31 23.76 1.91 -6.57
N ASN A 32 24.54 1.88 -7.65
CA ASN A 32 24.71 3.04 -8.53
C ASN A 32 23.45 3.30 -9.38
N ALA A 33 22.49 2.36 -9.43
CA ALA A 33 21.22 2.57 -10.11
C ALA A 33 20.30 3.57 -9.39
N PHE A 34 20.53 3.84 -8.10
CA PHE A 34 19.59 4.62 -7.27
C PHE A 34 19.15 5.94 -7.91
N ASP A 35 20.10 6.79 -8.33
CA ASP A 35 19.77 8.12 -8.85
C ASP A 35 19.05 8.05 -10.22
N ASP A 36 19.28 6.99 -10.99
CA ASP A 36 18.54 6.76 -12.23
C ASP A 36 17.11 6.31 -11.93
N MET A 37 16.92 5.40 -10.96
CA MET A 37 15.59 4.93 -10.58
C MET A 37 14.73 6.07 -10.00
N ILE A 38 15.31 6.95 -9.19
CA ILE A 38 14.62 8.14 -8.67
C ILE A 38 14.09 9.05 -9.79
N LYS A 39 14.80 9.14 -10.93
CA LYS A 39 14.34 9.93 -12.09
C LYS A 39 13.23 9.22 -12.85
N LEU A 40 13.31 7.89 -12.96
CA LEU A 40 12.32 7.08 -13.68
C LEU A 40 10.96 7.01 -12.96
N LEU A 41 10.86 7.39 -11.69
CA LEU A 41 9.58 7.51 -10.98
C LEU A 41 8.68 8.64 -11.52
N SER A 42 9.20 9.51 -12.38
CA SER A 42 8.42 10.56 -13.05
C SER A 42 8.14 10.23 -14.52
N ASP A 43 8.34 8.97 -14.93
CA ASP A 43 8.05 8.52 -16.30
C ASP A 43 6.52 8.49 -16.55
N GLU A 44 6.14 8.64 -17.82
CA GLU A 44 4.73 8.59 -18.22
C GLU A 44 4.21 7.16 -18.30
N ASP A 45 5.10 6.17 -18.47
CA ASP A 45 4.74 4.75 -18.50
C ASP A 45 4.70 4.17 -17.07
N PRO A 46 3.52 3.76 -16.56
CA PRO A 46 3.39 3.16 -15.23
C PRO A 46 4.28 1.92 -15.06
N LYS A 47 4.51 1.13 -16.13
CA LYS A 47 5.38 -0.05 -16.05
C LYS A 47 6.84 0.33 -15.74
N VAL A 48 7.29 1.50 -16.20
CA VAL A 48 8.63 2.02 -15.90
C VAL A 48 8.72 2.45 -14.43
N CYS A 49 7.70 3.15 -13.93
CA CYS A 49 7.61 3.55 -12.52
C CYS A 49 7.58 2.34 -11.59
N ASP A 50 6.84 1.28 -11.95
CA ASP A 50 6.75 0.04 -11.18
C ASP A 50 8.09 -0.70 -11.12
N ILE A 51 8.82 -0.79 -12.26
CA ILE A 51 10.16 -1.37 -12.30
C ILE A 51 11.12 -0.54 -11.44
N ALA A 52 11.08 0.79 -11.56
CA ALA A 52 11.96 1.68 -10.79
C ALA A 52 11.70 1.55 -9.28
N THR A 53 10.44 1.46 -8.86
CA THR A 53 10.03 1.26 -7.47
C THR A 53 10.53 -0.08 -6.93
N GLU A 54 10.33 -1.17 -7.68
CA GLU A 54 10.81 -2.51 -7.28
C GLU A 54 12.34 -2.58 -7.17
N VAL A 55 13.06 -1.96 -8.10
CA VAL A 55 14.53 -1.87 -8.02
C VAL A 55 14.94 -1.09 -6.77
N LEU A 56 14.29 0.05 -6.47
CA LEU A 56 14.58 0.83 -5.27
C LEU A 56 14.29 0.04 -3.98
N TYR A 57 13.21 -0.73 -3.94
CA TYR A 57 12.90 -1.64 -2.84
C TYR A 57 14.02 -2.65 -2.61
N ARG A 58 14.36 -3.43 -3.65
CA ARG A 58 15.40 -4.46 -3.55
C ARG A 58 16.77 -3.88 -3.23
N LEU A 59 17.12 -2.72 -3.76
CA LEU A 59 18.37 -2.06 -3.40
C LEU A 59 18.37 -1.62 -1.92
N SER A 60 17.25 -1.10 -1.41
CA SER A 60 17.15 -0.65 -0.02
C SER A 60 17.16 -1.81 0.98
N GLU A 61 16.61 -2.96 0.62
CA GLU A 61 16.69 -4.20 1.42
C GLU A 61 18.13 -4.76 1.48
N ASN A 62 18.88 -4.63 0.38
CA ASN A 62 20.22 -5.21 0.28
C ASN A 62 21.36 -4.26 0.69
N TYR A 63 21.14 -2.96 0.69
CA TYR A 63 22.17 -1.95 0.94
C TYR A 63 21.68 -0.86 1.91
N GLU A 64 22.19 -0.89 3.15
CA GLU A 64 21.84 0.08 4.19
C GLU A 64 22.12 1.54 3.77
N GLU A 65 23.20 1.78 3.02
CA GLU A 65 23.52 3.11 2.48
C GLU A 65 22.50 3.62 1.45
N VAL A 66 21.84 2.71 0.71
CA VAL A 66 20.73 3.07 -0.19
C VAL A 66 19.49 3.38 0.63
N LYS A 67 19.21 2.60 1.67
CA LYS A 67 18.10 2.82 2.60
C LYS A 67 18.15 4.20 3.26
N GLU A 68 19.31 4.61 3.78
CA GLU A 68 19.48 5.96 4.34
C GLU A 68 19.41 7.06 3.27
N LYS A 69 19.97 6.82 2.06
CA LYS A 69 19.85 7.77 0.95
C LYS A 69 18.40 7.97 0.49
N LEU A 70 17.58 6.91 0.48
CA LEU A 70 16.16 6.95 0.18
C LEU A 70 15.41 7.83 1.19
N LYS A 71 15.63 7.58 2.48
CA LYS A 71 15.07 8.35 3.59
C LYS A 71 15.43 9.84 3.50
N ASP A 72 16.69 10.16 3.22
CA ASP A 72 17.13 11.54 3.02
C ASP A 72 16.45 12.18 1.80
N THR A 73 16.34 11.45 0.69
CA THR A 73 15.67 11.92 -0.53
C THR A 73 14.21 12.28 -0.27
N ILE A 74 13.48 11.42 0.46
CA ILE A 74 12.08 11.66 0.83
C ILE A 74 11.96 12.92 1.69
N LYS A 75 12.80 13.04 2.74
CA LYS A 75 12.79 14.21 3.63
C LYS A 75 13.07 15.50 2.85
N GLN A 76 14.05 15.50 1.96
CA GLN A 76 14.37 16.69 1.14
C GLN A 76 13.24 17.06 0.19
N ARG A 77 12.58 16.08 -0.43
CA ARG A 77 11.42 16.33 -1.30
C ARG A 77 10.23 16.90 -0.54
N ILE A 78 9.89 16.35 0.62
CA ILE A 78 8.85 16.90 1.50
C ILE A 78 9.19 18.35 1.89
N LEU A 79 10.45 18.62 2.26
CA LEU A 79 10.90 19.97 2.62
C LEU A 79 10.86 20.96 1.46
N SER A 80 11.05 20.50 0.22
CA SER A 80 10.95 21.35 -0.97
C SER A 80 9.55 21.90 -1.22
N GLY A 81 8.51 21.26 -0.66
CA GLY A 81 7.14 21.75 -0.68
C GLY A 81 6.45 21.70 -2.04
N VAL A 82 6.98 20.93 -3.00
CA VAL A 82 6.32 20.72 -4.30
C VAL A 82 4.97 20.05 -4.08
N LYS A 83 3.90 20.68 -4.61
CA LYS A 83 2.54 20.17 -4.49
C LYS A 83 2.28 19.06 -5.49
N ASN A 84 1.54 18.03 -5.06
CA ASN A 84 1.07 16.93 -5.90
C ASN A 84 2.20 16.20 -6.66
N ASP A 85 3.37 16.00 -6.03
CA ASP A 85 4.49 15.22 -6.61
C ASP A 85 4.17 13.71 -6.58
N VAL A 86 3.65 13.18 -7.69
CA VAL A 86 3.33 11.74 -7.82
C VAL A 86 4.56 10.85 -7.55
N SER A 87 5.75 11.27 -7.97
CA SER A 87 6.96 10.48 -7.75
C SER A 87 7.36 10.41 -6.27
N LEU A 88 6.99 11.40 -5.46
CA LEU A 88 7.15 11.36 -4.01
C LEU A 88 6.16 10.38 -3.36
N LEU A 89 4.96 10.17 -3.89
CA LEU A 89 4.01 9.17 -3.38
C LEU A 89 4.59 7.76 -3.48
N TYR A 90 5.19 7.38 -4.62
CA TYR A 90 5.89 6.10 -4.77
C TYR A 90 6.98 5.91 -3.71
N LEU A 91 7.75 6.97 -3.39
CA LEU A 91 8.79 6.90 -2.38
C LEU A 91 8.23 6.80 -0.95
N ILE A 92 7.08 7.43 -0.68
CA ILE A 92 6.41 7.37 0.62
C ILE A 92 5.81 5.97 0.85
N ASP A 93 5.16 5.40 -0.16
CA ASP A 93 4.63 4.04 -0.10
C ASP A 93 5.76 3.04 0.17
N LEU A 94 6.84 3.14 -0.60
CA LEU A 94 8.06 2.35 -0.43
C LEU A 94 8.66 2.50 0.97
N ALA A 95 8.59 3.70 1.56
CA ALA A 95 9.06 3.93 2.92
C ALA A 95 8.20 3.22 3.97
N GLY A 96 6.89 3.11 3.73
CA GLY A 96 5.99 2.31 4.54
C GLY A 96 6.38 0.83 4.50
N ASP A 97 6.57 0.27 3.31
CA ASP A 97 6.92 -1.14 3.11
C ASP A 97 8.28 -1.51 3.73
N LEU A 98 9.27 -0.62 3.63
CA LEU A 98 10.61 -0.84 4.19
C LEU A 98 10.73 -0.50 5.69
N GLY A 99 9.64 -0.04 6.32
CA GLY A 99 9.63 0.38 7.73
C GLY A 99 10.54 1.58 8.02
N LEU A 100 10.67 2.52 7.09
CA LEU A 100 11.57 3.67 7.24
C LEU A 100 11.04 4.68 8.24
N LYS A 101 11.82 4.94 9.29
CA LYS A 101 11.50 5.96 10.29
C LYS A 101 11.70 7.36 9.72
N LEU A 102 10.65 7.89 9.11
CA LEU A 102 10.66 9.22 8.50
C LEU A 102 10.43 10.36 9.49
N GLY A 103 9.91 10.11 10.69
CA GLY A 103 9.60 11.16 11.67
C GLY A 103 8.25 11.83 11.37
N ASN A 104 8.08 13.09 11.78
CA ASN A 104 6.85 13.87 11.56
C ASN A 104 6.70 14.38 10.11
N GLU A 105 7.66 14.07 9.25
CA GLU A 105 7.71 14.50 7.88
C GLU A 105 6.53 13.98 7.05
N LEU A 106 6.04 12.76 7.31
CA LEU A 106 4.85 12.24 6.63
C LEU A 106 3.58 13.04 6.93
N LEU A 107 3.45 13.58 8.15
CA LEU A 107 2.33 14.46 8.48
C LEU A 107 2.37 15.75 7.65
N LYS A 108 3.58 16.28 7.39
CA LYS A 108 3.75 17.43 6.50
C LYS A 108 3.49 17.07 5.05
N ALA A 109 3.76 15.83 4.65
CA ALA A 109 3.50 15.36 3.30
C ALA A 109 2.00 15.39 2.97
N LEU A 110 1.12 15.10 3.94
CA LEU A 110 -0.34 15.22 3.75
C LEU A 110 -0.75 16.61 3.23
N GLU A 111 -0.13 17.67 3.75
CA GLU A 111 -0.41 19.05 3.32
C GLU A 111 0.02 19.33 1.88
N LEU A 112 0.82 18.47 1.24
CA LEU A 112 1.30 18.66 -0.13
C LEU A 112 0.34 18.15 -1.20
N TYR A 113 -0.70 17.41 -0.82
CA TYR A 113 -1.63 16.79 -1.76
C TYR A 113 -3.06 17.26 -1.55
N ASP A 114 -3.72 17.61 -2.65
CA ASP A 114 -5.09 18.13 -2.65
C ASP A 114 -6.14 17.03 -2.83
N PHE A 115 -5.72 15.82 -3.23
CA PHE A 115 -6.59 14.70 -3.57
C PHE A 115 -6.54 13.61 -2.50
N GLU A 116 -7.70 13.03 -2.19
CA GLU A 116 -7.85 12.03 -1.14
C GLU A 116 -7.10 10.73 -1.47
N GLU A 117 -7.07 10.32 -2.74
CA GLU A 117 -6.34 9.11 -3.19
C GLU A 117 -4.85 9.20 -2.88
N ALA A 118 -4.27 10.38 -3.09
CA ALA A 118 -2.87 10.64 -2.78
C ALA A 118 -2.63 10.66 -1.26
N GLN A 119 -3.57 11.22 -0.49
CA GLN A 119 -3.48 11.22 0.96
C GLN A 119 -3.62 9.80 1.55
N LEU A 120 -4.42 8.92 0.93
CA LEU A 120 -4.55 7.52 1.35
C LEU A 120 -3.25 6.74 1.26
N VAL A 121 -2.41 6.99 0.25
CA VAL A 121 -1.05 6.42 0.18
C VAL A 121 -0.22 6.84 1.40
N ILE A 122 -0.35 8.10 1.83
CA ILE A 122 0.39 8.62 2.98
C ILE A 122 -0.19 8.05 4.29
N TYR A 123 -1.51 7.90 4.40
CA TYR A 123 -2.15 7.24 5.54
C TYR A 123 -1.73 5.77 5.65
N GLU A 124 -1.61 5.06 4.53
CA GLU A 124 -1.10 3.68 4.51
C GLU A 124 0.34 3.62 5.04
N ALA A 125 1.22 4.48 4.53
CA ALA A 125 2.60 4.55 5.02
C ALA A 125 2.65 4.90 6.53
N LEU A 126 1.82 5.83 7.00
CA LEU A 126 1.70 6.14 8.43
C LEU A 126 1.21 4.93 9.25
N ALA A 127 0.24 4.17 8.74
CA ALA A 127 -0.26 2.97 9.38
C ALA A 127 0.81 1.87 9.49
N LYS A 128 1.51 1.56 8.38
CA LYS A 128 2.64 0.61 8.34
C LYS A 128 3.78 1.00 9.29
N LEU A 129 3.94 2.29 9.57
CA LEU A 129 4.97 2.83 10.46
C LEU A 129 4.51 3.04 11.91
N GLU A 130 3.38 2.44 12.33
CA GLU A 130 2.82 2.53 13.69
C GLU A 130 2.47 3.97 14.11
N ARG A 131 2.03 4.79 13.15
CA ARG A 131 1.69 6.20 13.34
C ARG A 131 0.32 6.60 12.79
N GLY A 132 -0.45 5.64 12.29
CA GLY A 132 -1.72 5.90 11.61
C GLY A 132 -2.95 5.96 12.54
N GLU A 133 -2.85 5.50 13.79
CA GLU A 133 -4.03 5.31 14.66
C GLU A 133 -4.79 6.61 14.96
N GLU A 134 -4.11 7.77 14.96
CA GLU A 134 -4.76 9.07 15.14
C GLU A 134 -5.77 9.41 14.03
N PHE A 135 -5.62 8.78 12.85
CA PHE A 135 -6.49 8.96 11.70
C PHE A 135 -7.63 7.93 11.65
N TYR A 136 -7.69 6.98 12.57
CA TYR A 136 -8.73 5.95 12.59
C TYR A 136 -10.17 6.52 12.51
N PRO A 137 -10.56 7.57 13.25
CA PRO A 137 -11.91 8.12 13.14
C PRO A 137 -12.27 8.62 11.73
N LEU A 138 -11.31 9.24 11.05
CA LEU A 138 -11.49 9.72 9.67
C LEU A 138 -11.61 8.54 8.71
N LEU A 139 -10.67 7.59 8.77
CA LEU A 139 -10.66 6.41 7.91
C LEU A 139 -11.93 5.56 8.10
N ARG A 140 -12.38 5.38 9.35
CA ARG A 140 -13.63 4.69 9.65
C ARG A 140 -14.84 5.41 9.02
N TYR A 141 -14.89 6.73 9.12
CA TYR A 141 -15.95 7.52 8.48
C TYR A 141 -15.93 7.33 6.96
N MET A 142 -14.76 7.41 6.33
CA MET A 142 -14.61 7.17 4.89
C MET A 142 -15.01 5.76 4.46
N LEU A 143 -14.85 4.75 5.32
CA LEU A 143 -15.26 3.36 5.01
C LEU A 143 -16.78 3.15 5.13
N LEU A 144 -17.41 3.71 6.16
CA LEU A 144 -18.76 3.28 6.58
C LEU A 144 -19.85 4.32 6.38
N GLU A 145 -19.52 5.61 6.38
CA GLU A 145 -20.51 6.69 6.54
C GLU A 145 -20.46 7.69 5.38
N GLY A 146 -19.26 8.09 4.96
CA GLY A 146 -19.04 9.08 3.91
C GLY A 146 -19.47 8.65 2.50
N GLU A 147 -19.50 9.61 1.56
CA GLU A 147 -19.68 9.31 0.13
C GLU A 147 -18.41 8.69 -0.47
N GLU A 148 -17.26 8.99 0.16
CA GLU A 148 -15.93 8.45 -0.13
C GLU A 148 -15.93 6.92 -0.09
N ARG A 149 -16.83 6.29 0.66
CA ARG A 149 -16.91 4.82 0.75
C ARG A 149 -17.10 4.16 -0.62
N PHE A 150 -17.84 4.80 -1.52
CA PHE A 150 -18.10 4.25 -2.85
C PHE A 150 -16.92 4.44 -3.82
N MET A 151 -15.97 5.32 -3.50
CA MET A 151 -14.81 5.61 -4.34
C MET A 151 -13.54 4.96 -3.80
N TYR A 152 -13.35 4.99 -2.48
CA TYR A 152 -12.10 4.62 -1.83
C TYR A 152 -12.25 3.60 -0.71
N GLY A 153 -13.46 3.10 -0.43
CA GLY A 153 -13.70 2.22 0.72
C GLY A 153 -12.80 0.97 0.75
N ALA A 154 -12.52 0.37 -0.42
CA ALA A 154 -11.58 -0.75 -0.52
C ALA A 154 -10.14 -0.37 -0.14
N GLN A 155 -9.65 0.79 -0.61
CA GLN A 155 -8.32 1.29 -0.26
C GLN A 155 -8.25 1.68 1.22
N VAL A 156 -9.30 2.34 1.75
CA VAL A 156 -9.41 2.69 3.17
C VAL A 156 -9.38 1.43 4.05
N ALA A 157 -10.07 0.35 3.65
CA ALA A 157 -10.02 -0.92 4.36
C ALA A 157 -8.59 -1.48 4.44
N MET A 158 -7.82 -1.39 3.35
CA MET A 158 -6.41 -1.79 3.35
C MET A 158 -5.57 -0.94 4.31
N VAL A 159 -5.74 0.39 4.31
CA VAL A 159 -5.06 1.28 5.28
C VAL A 159 -5.38 0.87 6.72
N LEU A 160 -6.68 0.68 7.03
CA LEU A 160 -7.14 0.24 8.35
C LEU A 160 -6.52 -1.11 8.74
N SER A 161 -6.27 -2.00 7.78
CA SER A 161 -5.72 -3.33 8.09
C SER A 161 -4.33 -3.31 8.73
N TYR A 162 -3.59 -2.21 8.59
CA TYR A 162 -2.27 -2.03 9.20
C TYR A 162 -2.31 -1.39 10.59
N LEU A 163 -3.45 -0.87 11.06
CA LEU A 163 -3.58 -0.26 12.39
C LEU A 163 -3.78 -1.33 13.48
N ASP A 164 -3.26 -1.07 14.68
CA ASP A 164 -3.41 -1.99 15.81
C ASP A 164 -4.64 -1.66 16.67
N ILE A 165 -5.81 -1.65 16.02
CA ILE A 165 -7.09 -1.29 16.64
C ILE A 165 -8.07 -2.47 16.50
N PRO A 166 -8.46 -3.14 17.60
CA PRO A 166 -9.35 -4.30 17.57
C PRO A 166 -10.71 -4.03 16.90
N GLU A 167 -11.24 -2.81 17.05
CA GLU A 167 -12.53 -2.36 16.51
C GLU A 167 -12.59 -2.46 14.98
N ILE A 168 -11.44 -2.44 14.29
CA ILE A 168 -11.37 -2.57 12.84
C ILE A 168 -11.96 -3.89 12.35
N VAL A 169 -11.90 -4.96 13.16
CA VAL A 169 -12.56 -6.23 12.82
C VAL A 169 -14.07 -6.02 12.68
N HIS A 170 -14.68 -5.26 13.58
CA HIS A 170 -16.11 -4.94 13.51
C HIS A 170 -16.42 -4.05 12.30
N ASP A 171 -15.60 -3.04 12.05
CA ASP A 171 -15.81 -2.11 10.94
C ASP A 171 -15.71 -2.82 9.58
N LEU A 172 -14.75 -3.73 9.40
CA LEU A 172 -14.60 -4.49 8.15
C LEU A 172 -15.71 -5.52 7.96
N VAL A 173 -16.17 -6.19 9.03
CA VAL A 173 -17.36 -7.06 8.97
C VAL A 173 -18.60 -6.25 8.60
N GLN A 174 -18.79 -5.08 9.20
CA GLN A 174 -19.89 -4.18 8.87
C GLN A 174 -19.83 -3.72 7.41
N ALA A 175 -18.64 -3.40 6.90
CA ALA A 175 -18.45 -3.03 5.49
C ALA A 175 -18.84 -4.19 4.56
N ILE A 176 -18.39 -5.42 4.84
CA ILE A 176 -18.74 -6.63 4.08
C ILE A 176 -20.26 -6.86 4.09
N ASP A 177 -20.89 -6.77 5.26
CA ASP A 177 -22.32 -7.05 5.44
C ASP A 177 -23.24 -5.94 4.92
N SER A 178 -22.71 -4.72 4.70
CA SER A 178 -23.49 -3.57 4.23
C SER A 178 -24.14 -3.79 2.86
N GLY A 179 -23.51 -4.59 2.00
CA GLY A 179 -23.90 -4.78 0.61
C GLY A 179 -23.55 -3.62 -0.33
N ASP A 180 -22.86 -2.59 0.18
CA ASP A 180 -22.41 -1.42 -0.60
C ASP A 180 -21.22 -1.78 -1.52
N PHE A 181 -20.42 -2.79 -1.16
CA PHE A 181 -19.24 -3.25 -1.89
C PHE A 181 -19.49 -4.56 -2.66
N LYS A 182 -18.95 -4.67 -3.88
CA LYS A 182 -19.14 -5.84 -4.77
C LYS A 182 -17.89 -6.09 -5.63
N GLY A 183 -17.76 -7.30 -6.15
CA GLY A 183 -16.66 -7.64 -7.05
C GLY A 183 -15.30 -7.43 -6.39
N GLU A 184 -14.38 -6.79 -7.10
CA GLU A 184 -12.99 -6.58 -6.65
C GLU A 184 -12.90 -5.76 -5.35
N ASP A 185 -13.80 -4.80 -5.12
CA ASP A 185 -13.79 -4.00 -3.88
C ASP A 185 -14.11 -4.86 -2.65
N LEU A 186 -15.09 -5.76 -2.77
CA LEU A 186 -15.45 -6.67 -1.68
C LEU A 186 -14.31 -7.64 -1.37
N GLU A 187 -13.66 -8.16 -2.41
CA GLU A 187 -12.51 -9.07 -2.25
C GLU A 187 -11.32 -8.34 -1.61
N THR A 188 -11.10 -7.07 -1.95
CA THR A 188 -10.10 -6.22 -1.29
C THR A 188 -10.41 -6.02 0.20
N ILE A 189 -11.67 -5.77 0.56
CA ILE A 189 -12.06 -5.57 1.98
C ILE A 189 -11.90 -6.88 2.78
N LYS A 190 -12.24 -8.03 2.19
CA LYS A 190 -11.96 -9.33 2.82
C LYS A 190 -10.46 -9.58 2.97
N GLN A 191 -9.68 -9.22 1.96
CA GLN A 191 -8.22 -9.30 2.04
C GLN A 191 -7.66 -8.40 3.15
N ALA A 192 -8.21 -7.20 3.33
CA ALA A 192 -7.88 -6.32 4.45
C ALA A 192 -8.19 -7.01 5.79
N LEU A 193 -9.36 -7.63 5.94
CA LEU A 193 -9.73 -8.36 7.15
C LEU A 193 -8.78 -9.55 7.39
N SER A 194 -8.45 -10.32 6.35
CA SER A 194 -7.44 -11.38 6.42
C SER A 194 -6.08 -10.85 6.88
N ASN A 195 -5.67 -9.68 6.36
CA ASN A 195 -4.43 -9.03 6.76
C ASN A 195 -4.44 -8.65 8.26
N VAL A 196 -5.55 -8.09 8.77
CA VAL A 196 -5.72 -7.79 10.21
C VAL A 196 -5.48 -9.04 11.05
N ILE A 197 -6.11 -10.16 10.69
CA ILE A 197 -5.98 -11.42 11.45
C ILE A 197 -4.57 -12.02 11.35
N ASN A 198 -3.93 -11.92 10.18
CA ASN A 198 -2.57 -12.44 10.00
C ASN A 198 -1.54 -11.63 10.80
N LEU A 199 -1.68 -10.30 10.81
CA LEU A 199 -0.81 -9.41 11.58
C LEU A 199 -1.09 -9.50 13.09
N ARG A 200 -2.35 -9.67 13.49
CA ARG A 200 -2.78 -9.85 14.89
C ARG A 200 -3.64 -11.11 15.05
N PRO A 201 -3.02 -12.30 15.22
CA PRO A 201 -3.77 -13.55 15.38
C PRO A 201 -4.76 -13.55 16.56
N SER A 202 -4.51 -12.73 17.59
CA SER A 202 -5.43 -12.53 18.72
C SER A 202 -6.79 -11.98 18.31
N TYR A 203 -6.88 -11.23 17.21
CA TYR A 203 -8.15 -10.64 16.72
C TYR A 203 -9.05 -11.68 16.05
N LYS A 204 -8.54 -12.90 15.81
CA LYS A 204 -9.34 -14.01 15.29
C LYS A 204 -10.55 -14.33 16.18
N GLU A 205 -10.38 -14.24 17.50
CA GLU A 205 -11.46 -14.51 18.46
C GLU A 205 -12.59 -13.49 18.36
N ILE A 206 -12.25 -12.22 18.06
CA ILE A 206 -13.22 -11.14 17.83
C ILE A 206 -14.06 -11.46 16.59
N LEU A 207 -13.40 -11.85 15.49
CA LEU A 207 -14.09 -12.22 14.25
C LEU A 207 -15.01 -13.43 14.46
N ILE A 208 -14.52 -14.49 15.11
CA ILE A 208 -15.34 -15.68 15.41
C ILE A 208 -16.54 -15.32 16.28
N ALA A 209 -16.37 -14.46 17.28
CA ALA A 209 -17.47 -14.01 18.13
C ALA A 209 -18.54 -13.22 17.35
N LEU A 210 -18.14 -12.51 16.29
CA LEU A 210 -19.05 -11.73 15.45
C LEU A 210 -19.82 -12.57 14.43
N VAL A 211 -19.12 -13.43 13.68
CA VAL A 211 -19.70 -14.10 12.51
C VAL A 211 -19.99 -15.59 12.76
N GLY A 212 -19.49 -16.14 13.87
CA GLY A 212 -19.51 -17.57 14.16
C GLY A 212 -18.40 -18.33 13.44
N GLU A 213 -17.88 -19.38 14.08
CA GLU A 213 -16.76 -20.18 13.56
C GLU A 213 -17.05 -20.75 12.16
N ASP A 214 -18.28 -21.23 11.94
CA ASP A 214 -18.71 -21.81 10.65
C ASP A 214 -18.73 -20.81 9.48
N ASN A 215 -18.74 -19.50 9.76
CA ASN A 215 -18.73 -18.46 8.72
C ASN A 215 -17.37 -17.79 8.55
N PHE A 216 -16.39 -18.06 9.42
CA PHE A 216 -15.09 -17.39 9.41
C PHE A 216 -14.48 -17.29 8.00
N GLU A 217 -14.41 -18.41 7.29
CA GLU A 217 -13.80 -18.49 5.96
C GLU A 217 -14.52 -17.66 4.90
N LYS A 218 -15.79 -17.29 5.09
CA LYS A 218 -16.53 -16.43 4.13
C LYS A 218 -16.10 -14.97 4.20
N TYR A 219 -15.51 -14.55 5.32
CA TYR A 219 -15.08 -13.18 5.57
C TYR A 219 -13.59 -12.97 5.25
N VAL A 220 -12.81 -14.04 5.20
CA VAL A 220 -11.36 -14.00 4.97
C VAL A 220 -10.92 -14.65 3.63
N ARG A 221 -11.87 -15.14 2.83
CA ARG A 221 -11.63 -15.73 1.49
C ARG A 221 -12.56 -15.18 0.42
#